data_AF-A0A265QEF2-F1
#
_entry.id   AF-A0A265QEF2-F1
#
_cell.length_a   1.000
_cell.length_b   1.000
_cell.length_c   1.000
_cell.angle_alpha   90.00
_cell.angle_beta   90.00
_cell.angle_gamma   90.00
#
_symmetry.space_group_name_H-M   'P 1'
#
loop_
_entity.id
_entity.type
_entity.pdbx_description
1 polymer ?
#
loop_
_entity_poly.entity_id
_entity_poly.type
_entity_poly.pdbx_seq_one_letter_code
_entity_poly.pdbx_strand_id
1 'polypeptide(L)'
;MLRKTALGYEIQVTGSNLQAARTAGIQVSKVYLFTIFLSGAIAGLAGCALSLGIHYRFIENISTGLGFSGIPVAALAAYSPLGVVFSSILFGVLKAGAMTLNRTTSIPIEFVSMIQALVVVFVAAPKMISSIGYFIKSPFTKLIKNKGNQQSSNDEIA
;
A
#
# COMPACT_ATOMS: atom_id res chain seq x y z
N MET A 1 18.26 -2.04 2.82
CA MET A 1 18.99 -1.63 4.04
C MET A 1 18.08 -1.52 5.29
N LEU A 2 16.80 -1.13 5.18
CA LEU A 2 15.86 -1.07 6.33
C LEU A 2 15.43 -2.42 6.95
N ARG A 3 15.55 -3.56 6.25
CA ARG A 3 15.30 -4.90 6.83
C ARG A 3 16.36 -5.34 7.85
N LYS A 4 17.47 -4.61 7.98
CA LYS A 4 18.60 -4.97 8.86
C LYS A 4 18.66 -4.15 10.15
N THR A 5 17.89 -3.07 10.29
CA THR A 5 17.86 -2.26 11.51
C THR A 5 16.76 -2.72 12.45
N ALA A 6 17.03 -2.72 13.76
CA ALA A 6 16.08 -3.17 14.79
C ALA A 6 14.71 -2.49 14.66
N LEU A 7 14.69 -1.17 14.45
CA LEU A 7 13.45 -0.41 14.24
C LEU A 7 12.68 -0.85 12.97
N GLY A 8 13.36 -1.13 11.87
CA GLY A 8 12.69 -1.57 10.64
C GLY A 8 12.10 -2.97 10.76
N TYR A 9 12.75 -3.85 11.53
CA TYR A 9 12.25 -5.18 11.86
C TYR A 9 11.03 -5.08 12.79
N GLU A 10 11.11 -4.28 13.86
CA GLU A 10 10.00 -4.07 14.80
C GLU A 10 8.74 -3.53 14.10
N ILE A 11 8.88 -2.58 13.17
CA ILE A 11 7.75 -2.04 12.38
C ILE A 11 7.16 -3.12 11.45
N GLN A 12 8.00 -3.94 10.81
CA GLN A 12 7.53 -4.97 9.90
C GLN A 12 6.82 -6.13 10.62
N VAL A 13 7.33 -6.52 11.80
CA VAL A 13 6.73 -7.58 12.62
C VAL A 13 5.43 -7.09 13.25
N THR A 14 5.39 -5.86 13.78
CA THR A 14 4.15 -5.27 14.33
C THR A 14 3.08 -5.07 13.25
N GLY A 15 3.47 -4.78 12.00
CA GLY A 15 2.55 -4.70 10.86
C GLY A 15 2.03 -6.05 10.35
N SER A 16 2.76 -7.15 10.60
CA SER A 16 2.35 -8.50 10.16
C SER A 16 1.46 -9.20 11.18
N ASN A 17 1.81 -9.15 12.47
CA ASN A 17 0.97 -9.68 13.54
C ASN A 17 1.28 -9.01 14.90
N LEU A 18 0.32 -8.26 15.41
CA LEU A 18 0.40 -7.56 16.70
C LEU A 18 0.59 -8.52 17.89
N GLN A 19 -0.04 -9.69 17.86
CA GLN A 19 0.07 -10.66 18.96
C GLN A 19 1.47 -11.29 18.99
N ALA A 20 2.02 -11.65 17.83
CA ALA A 20 3.38 -12.20 17.74
C ALA A 20 4.46 -11.18 18.16
N ALA A 21 4.26 -9.90 17.84
CA ALA A 21 5.16 -8.83 18.27
C ALA A 21 5.19 -8.66 19.80
N ARG A 22 4.02 -8.74 20.47
CA ARG A 22 3.95 -8.66 21.94
C ARG A 22 4.62 -9.85 22.61
N THR A 23 4.44 -11.06 22.08
CA THR A 23 5.10 -12.27 22.61
C THR A 23 6.61 -12.26 22.37
N ALA A 24 7.09 -11.55 21.35
CA ALA A 24 8.52 -11.35 21.07
C ALA A 24 9.18 -10.27 21.95
N GLY A 25 8.45 -9.66 22.89
CA GLY A 25 8.99 -8.63 23.81
C GLY A 25 9.10 -7.23 23.20
N ILE A 26 8.52 -6.99 22.01
CA ILE A 26 8.56 -5.67 21.36
C ILE A 26 7.56 -4.73 22.03
N GLN A 27 8.01 -3.52 22.39
CA GLN A 27 7.14 -2.47 22.93
C GLN A 27 6.29 -1.83 21.81
N VAL A 28 5.23 -2.53 21.41
CA VAL A 28 4.33 -2.14 20.30
C VAL A 28 3.87 -0.68 20.40
N SER A 29 3.52 -0.21 21.60
CA SER A 29 3.04 1.17 21.81
C SER A 29 4.08 2.23 21.42
N LYS A 30 5.36 2.01 21.72
CA LYS A 30 6.43 2.95 21.35
C LYS A 30 6.69 2.94 19.85
N VAL A 31 6.76 1.75 19.25
CA VAL A 31 6.96 1.58 17.80
C VAL A 31 5.82 2.25 17.03
N TYR A 32 4.59 2.08 17.50
CA TYR A 32 3.40 2.68 16.87
C TYR A 32 3.44 4.21 16.94
N LEU A 33 3.70 4.77 18.14
CA LEU A 33 3.80 6.21 18.33
C LEU A 33 4.93 6.82 17.48
N PHE A 34 6.09 6.18 17.45
CA PHE A 34 7.23 6.61 16.65
C PHE A 34 6.92 6.57 15.15
N THR A 35 6.24 5.51 14.69
CA THR A 35 5.89 5.34 13.28
C THR A 35 4.88 6.39 12.81
N ILE A 36 3.83 6.65 13.60
CA ILE A 36 2.84 7.69 13.29
C ILE A 36 3.49 9.07 13.31
N PHE A 37 4.31 9.36 14.33
CA PHE A 37 5.00 10.64 14.43
C PHE A 37 5.92 10.88 13.22
N LEU A 38 6.71 9.87 12.84
CA LEU A 38 7.63 9.97 11.71
C LEU A 38 6.87 10.13 10.37
N SER A 39 5.81 9.35 10.15
CA SER A 39 4.99 9.47 8.95
C SER A 39 4.26 10.81 8.88
N GLY A 40 3.74 11.29 10.01
CA GLY A 40 3.06 12.58 10.12
C GLY A 40 4.02 13.74 9.88
N ALA A 41 5.25 13.67 10.41
CA ALA A 41 6.27 14.69 10.17
C ALA A 41 6.64 14.79 8.68
N ILE A 42 6.83 13.66 7.99
CA ILE A 42 7.14 13.64 6.56
C ILE A 42 5.96 14.17 5.73
N ALA A 43 4.74 13.74 6.03
CA ALA A 43 3.54 14.20 5.33
C ALA A 43 3.30 15.71 5.54
N GLY A 44 3.51 16.19 6.76
CA GLY A 44 3.42 17.61 7.11
C GLY A 44 4.47 18.45 6.37
N LEU A 45 5.72 18.00 6.34
CA LEU A 45 6.79 18.67 5.58
C LEU A 45 6.48 18.73 4.08
N ALA A 46 5.99 17.63 3.51
CA ALA A 46 5.59 17.59 2.10
C ALA A 46 4.44 18.57 1.80
N GLY A 47 3.42 18.63 2.67
CA GLY A 47 2.31 19.57 2.54
C GLY A 47 2.75 21.04 2.66
N CYS A 48 3.61 21.34 3.65
CA CYS A 48 4.17 22.67 3.84
C CYS A 48 5.01 23.11 2.64
N ALA A 49 5.88 22.24 2.13
CA ALA A 49 6.71 22.52 0.96
C ALA A 49 5.85 22.84 -0.28
N LEU A 50 4.73 22.15 -0.46
CA LEU A 50 3.85 22.36 -1.59
C LEU A 50 3.03 23.66 -1.46
N SER A 51 2.59 24.00 -0.25
CA SER A 51 1.87 25.26 0.03
C SER A 51 2.76 26.49 -0.09
N LEU A 52 3.98 26.44 0.43
CA LEU A 52 4.92 27.58 0.39
C LEU A 52 5.60 27.72 -0.97
N GLY A 53 5.84 26.62 -1.70
CA GLY A 53 6.67 26.63 -2.91
C GLY A 53 5.92 26.98 -4.21
N ILE A 54 4.71 26.45 -4.42
CA ILE A 54 4.09 26.50 -5.76
C ILE A 54 3.02 27.59 -5.90
N HIS A 55 2.19 27.81 -4.87
CA HIS A 55 1.01 28.66 -5.02
C HIS A 55 1.12 30.02 -4.33
N TYR A 56 2.05 30.22 -3.39
CA TYR A 56 2.20 31.41 -2.52
C TYR A 56 0.89 31.92 -1.85
N ARG A 57 -0.21 31.17 -2.02
CA ARG A 57 -1.58 31.41 -1.59
C ARG A 57 -2.23 30.05 -1.42
N PHE A 58 -3.12 29.91 -0.44
CA PHE A 58 -3.92 28.70 -0.27
C PHE A 58 -4.96 28.65 -1.41
N ILE A 59 -4.61 28.04 -2.53
CA ILE A 59 -5.55 27.77 -3.63
C ILE A 59 -6.47 26.63 -3.18
N GLU A 60 -7.79 26.78 -3.30
CA GLU A 60 -8.71 25.67 -3.13
C GLU A 60 -8.31 24.55 -4.10
N ASN A 61 -8.18 23.30 -3.63
CA ASN A 61 -7.73 22.11 -4.37
C ASN A 61 -6.22 21.80 -4.39
N ILE A 62 -5.41 22.31 -3.45
CA ILE A 62 -4.00 21.88 -3.33
C ILE A 62 -3.87 20.34 -3.12
N SER A 63 -4.79 19.75 -2.35
CA SER A 63 -4.69 18.36 -1.91
C SER A 63 -5.38 17.34 -2.83
N THR A 64 -6.25 17.78 -3.73
CA THR A 64 -7.21 16.88 -4.40
C THR A 64 -6.47 15.83 -5.21
N GLY A 65 -6.50 14.59 -4.70
CA GLY A 65 -5.89 13.42 -5.32
C GLY A 65 -4.41 13.16 -5.01
N LEU A 66 -3.64 14.05 -4.37
CA LEU A 66 -2.19 13.81 -4.14
C LEU A 66 -1.93 12.60 -3.22
N GLY A 67 -2.70 12.45 -2.14
CA GLY A 67 -2.62 11.28 -1.27
C GLY A 67 -3.16 10.01 -1.96
N PHE A 68 -4.23 10.15 -2.74
CA PHE A 68 -4.84 9.04 -3.47
C PHE A 68 -3.89 8.47 -4.55
N SER A 69 -3.16 9.31 -5.27
CA SER A 69 -2.12 8.88 -6.23
C SER A 69 -0.96 8.14 -5.55
N GLY A 70 -0.78 8.24 -4.23
CA GLY A 70 0.24 7.49 -3.48
C GLY A 70 -0.08 6.00 -3.33
N ILE A 71 -1.36 5.62 -3.29
CA ILE A 71 -1.83 4.23 -3.18
C ILE A 71 -1.33 3.37 -4.36
N PRO A 72 -1.57 3.76 -5.63
CA PRO A 72 -1.06 3.03 -6.78
C PRO A 72 0.46 3.00 -6.86
N VAL A 73 1.14 4.08 -6.47
CA VAL A 73 2.61 4.14 -6.42
C VAL A 73 3.17 3.13 -5.42
N ALA A 74 2.55 2.99 -4.25
CA ALA A 74 2.93 1.98 -3.25
C ALA A 74 2.70 0.54 -3.75
N ALA A 75 1.60 0.32 -4.48
CA ALA A 75 1.29 -0.96 -5.09
C ALA A 75 2.33 -1.33 -6.17
N LEU A 76 2.70 -0.37 -7.03
CA LEU A 76 3.74 -0.51 -8.05
C LEU A 76 5.10 -0.85 -7.45
N ALA A 77 5.43 -0.19 -6.34
CA ALA A 77 6.66 -0.43 -5.60
C ALA A 77 6.71 -1.77 -4.86
N ALA A 78 5.63 -2.57 -4.89
CA ALA A 78 5.49 -3.80 -4.14
C ALA A 78 5.80 -3.66 -2.63
N TYR A 79 5.45 -2.52 -2.03
CA TYR A 79 5.77 -2.18 -0.64
C TYR A 79 7.27 -2.18 -0.31
N SER A 80 8.14 -2.10 -1.32
CA SER A 80 9.58 -1.99 -1.12
C SER A 80 9.99 -0.53 -0.97
N PRO A 81 10.77 -0.15 0.06
CA PRO A 81 11.10 1.26 0.31
C PRO A 81 11.94 1.87 -0.82
N LEU A 82 12.83 1.10 -1.44
CA LEU A 82 13.58 1.56 -2.62
C LEU A 82 12.68 1.72 -3.85
N GLY A 83 11.74 0.79 -4.06
CA GLY A 83 10.81 0.85 -5.19
C GLY A 83 9.85 2.03 -5.10
N VAL A 84 9.46 2.45 -3.90
CA VAL A 84 8.56 3.60 -3.67
C VAL A 84 9.22 4.89 -4.16
N VAL A 85 10.52 5.07 -3.89
CA VAL A 85 11.25 6.27 -4.33
C VAL A 85 11.25 6.36 -5.86
N PHE A 86 11.65 5.28 -6.55
CA PHE A 86 11.71 5.28 -8.02
C PHE A 86 10.32 5.43 -8.66
N SER A 87 9.30 4.74 -8.11
CA SER A 87 7.93 4.81 -8.61
C SER A 87 7.31 6.20 -8.40
N SER A 88 7.58 6.84 -7.26
CA SER A 88 7.08 8.19 -6.95
C SER A 88 7.66 9.26 -7.86
N ILE A 89 8.94 9.14 -8.22
CA ILE A 89 9.61 10.03 -9.18
C ILE A 89 8.95 9.90 -10.55
N LEU A 90 8.77 8.67 -11.05
CA LEU A 90 8.12 8.43 -12.34
C LEU A 90 6.71 9.04 -12.38
N PHE A 91 5.89 8.78 -11.34
CA PHE A 91 4.53 9.32 -11.25
C PHE A 91 4.53 10.85 -11.13
N GLY A 92 5.49 11.41 -10.38
CA GLY A 92 5.68 12.85 -10.24
C GLY A 92 6.04 13.52 -11.57
N VAL A 93 6.95 12.92 -12.35
CA VAL A 93 7.33 13.39 -13.69
C VAL A 93 6.14 13.31 -14.64
N LEU A 94 5.39 12.20 -14.67
CA LEU A 94 4.19 12.09 -15.48
C LEU A 94 3.16 13.17 -15.13
N LYS A 95 2.95 13.42 -13.83
CA LYS A 95 1.99 14.44 -13.35
C LYS A 95 2.43 15.85 -13.71
N ALA A 96 3.71 16.18 -13.52
CA ALA A 96 4.26 17.47 -13.89
C ALA A 96 4.24 17.68 -15.42
N GLY A 97 4.60 16.65 -16.18
CA GLY A 97 4.51 16.65 -17.65
C GLY A 97 3.07 16.86 -18.14
N ALA A 98 2.09 16.26 -17.48
CA ALA A 98 0.67 16.46 -17.78
C ALA A 98 0.23 17.92 -17.55
N MET A 99 0.64 18.52 -16.42
CA MET A 99 0.37 19.92 -16.12
C MET A 99 1.01 20.89 -17.12
N THR A 100 2.19 20.57 -17.63
CA THR A 100 2.85 21.35 -18.69
C THR A 100 2.15 21.17 -20.02
N LEU A 101 1.78 19.94 -20.39
CA LEU A 101 1.11 19.65 -21.65
C LEU A 101 -0.30 20.25 -21.72
N ASN A 102 -1.01 20.30 -20.58
CA ASN A 102 -2.29 20.97 -20.48
C ASN A 102 -2.18 22.48 -20.77
N ARG A 103 -1.08 23.13 -20.35
CA ARG A 103 -0.81 24.54 -20.64
C ARG A 103 -0.46 24.82 -22.09
N THR A 104 0.22 23.90 -22.77
CA THR A 104 0.79 24.15 -24.12
C THR A 104 -0.09 23.63 -25.26
N THR A 105 -0.82 22.53 -25.08
CA THR A 105 -1.45 21.80 -26.19
C THR A 105 -2.96 21.57 -26.02
N SER A 106 -3.61 22.16 -25.00
CA SER A 106 -5.04 21.97 -24.72
C SER A 106 -5.45 20.50 -24.54
N ILE A 107 -4.49 19.60 -24.25
CA ILE A 107 -4.80 18.19 -23.95
C ILE A 107 -5.30 18.12 -22.51
N PRO A 108 -6.51 17.58 -22.27
CA PRO A 108 -7.05 17.44 -20.92
C PRO A 108 -6.17 16.54 -20.05
N ILE A 109 -5.99 16.90 -18.78
CA ILE A 109 -5.15 16.16 -17.82
C ILE A 109 -5.68 14.74 -17.55
N GLU A 110 -6.95 14.53 -17.88
CA GLU A 110 -7.68 13.26 -17.85
C GLU A 110 -6.96 12.15 -18.63
N PHE A 111 -6.30 12.46 -19.74
CA PHE A 111 -5.56 11.46 -20.52
C PHE A 111 -4.40 10.84 -19.74
N VAL A 112 -3.68 11.64 -18.96
CA VAL A 112 -2.58 11.13 -18.12
C VAL A 112 -3.12 10.34 -16.95
N SER A 113 -4.25 10.78 -16.37
CA SER A 113 -4.92 10.04 -15.30
C SER A 113 -5.41 8.67 -15.78
N MET A 114 -5.90 8.57 -17.03
CA MET A 114 -6.27 7.29 -17.67
C MET A 114 -5.06 6.37 -17.84
N ILE A 115 -3.94 6.87 -18.36
CA ILE A 115 -2.70 6.09 -18.51
C ILE A 115 -2.20 5.59 -17.15
N GLN A 116 -2.19 6.46 -16.14
CA GLN A 116 -1.82 6.10 -14.78
C GLN A 116 -2.72 5.00 -14.21
N ALA A 117 -4.04 5.11 -14.38
CA ALA A 117 -4.98 4.08 -13.95
C ALA A 117 -4.74 2.75 -14.67
N LEU A 118 -4.46 2.77 -15.98
CA LEU A 118 -4.18 1.57 -16.77
C LEU A 118 -2.91 0.85 -16.27
N VAL A 119 -1.82 1.60 -16.03
CA VAL A 119 -0.56 1.06 -15.48
C VAL A 119 -0.82 0.36 -14.14
N VAL A 120 -1.63 0.97 -13.29
CA VAL A 120 -1.98 0.43 -11.98
C VAL A 120 -2.78 -0.85 -12.11
N VAL A 121 -3.78 -0.88 -13.00
CA VAL A 121 -4.57 -2.09 -13.26
C VAL A 121 -3.67 -3.22 -13.75
N PHE A 122 -2.77 -2.96 -14.70
CA PHE A 122 -1.84 -3.98 -15.19
C PHE A 122 -0.93 -4.54 -14.11
N VAL A 123 -0.49 -3.71 -13.16
CA VAL A 123 0.40 -4.14 -12.07
C VAL A 123 -0.36 -4.81 -10.92
N ALA A 124 -1.58 -4.35 -10.64
CA ALA A 124 -2.42 -4.90 -9.59
C ALA A 124 -3.05 -6.24 -10.01
N ALA A 125 -3.42 -6.41 -11.28
CA ALA A 125 -4.05 -7.62 -11.81
C ALA A 125 -3.34 -8.93 -11.44
N PRO A 126 -2.01 -9.11 -11.66
CA PRO A 126 -1.31 -10.34 -11.29
C PRO A 126 -1.24 -10.57 -9.76
N LYS A 127 -1.16 -9.51 -8.95
CA LYS A 127 -1.25 -9.64 -7.49
C LYS A 127 -2.66 -10.03 -7.02
N MET A 128 -3.67 -9.47 -7.66
CA MET A 128 -5.07 -9.72 -7.34
C MET A 128 -5.49 -11.14 -7.71
N ILE A 129 -5.08 -11.63 -8.90
CA ILE A 129 -5.41 -12.98 -9.37
C ILE A 129 -4.76 -14.08 -8.52
N SER A 130 -3.55 -13.84 -8.02
CA SER A 130 -2.91 -14.77 -7.08
C SER A 130 -3.65 -14.78 -5.73
N SER A 131 -3.99 -13.61 -5.21
CA SER A 131 -4.64 -13.48 -3.89
C SER A 131 -6.06 -14.07 -3.86
N ILE A 132 -6.85 -13.86 -4.92
CA ILE A 132 -8.21 -14.42 -5.01
C ILE A 132 -8.19 -15.96 -5.15
N GLY A 133 -7.20 -16.51 -5.85
CA GLY A 133 -7.02 -17.96 -5.99
C GLY A 133 -6.75 -18.67 -4.66
N TYR A 134 -5.99 -18.06 -3.75
CA TYR A 134 -5.78 -18.59 -2.40
C TYR A 134 -7.05 -18.53 -1.54
N PHE A 135 -7.82 -17.46 -1.65
CA PHE A 135 -9.03 -17.26 -0.85
C PHE A 135 -10.10 -18.32 -1.18
N ILE A 136 -10.36 -18.56 -2.47
CA ILE A 136 -11.34 -19.56 -2.95
C ILE A 136 -10.97 -21.00 -2.54
N LYS A 137 -9.67 -21.32 -2.45
CA LYS A 137 -9.22 -22.67 -2.08
C LYS A 137 -9.29 -22.95 -0.56
N SER A 138 -9.38 -21.92 0.28
CA SER A 138 -9.29 -22.07 1.75
C SER A 138 -10.53 -22.60 2.49
N PRO A 139 -11.80 -22.27 2.14
CA PRO A 139 -12.95 -22.77 2.91
C PRO A 139 -13.34 -24.22 2.56
N PHE A 140 -13.07 -24.68 1.34
CA PHE A 140 -13.61 -25.96 0.85
C PHE A 140 -12.84 -27.19 1.36
N THR A 141 -11.51 -27.08 1.49
CA THR A 141 -10.68 -28.20 2.00
C THR A 141 -10.96 -28.54 3.46
N LYS A 142 -11.37 -27.57 4.28
CA LYS A 142 -11.69 -27.79 5.70
C LYS A 142 -12.99 -28.58 5.90
N LEU A 143 -13.93 -28.49 4.95
CA LEU A 143 -15.23 -29.17 5.02
C LEU A 143 -15.17 -30.64 4.59
N ILE A 144 -14.28 -30.98 3.64
CA ILE A 144 -14.10 -32.37 3.19
C ILE A 144 -13.35 -33.20 4.25
N LYS A 145 -12.38 -32.61 4.96
CA LYS A 145 -11.60 -33.33 5.98
C LYS A 145 -12.40 -33.66 7.25
N ASN A 146 -13.42 -32.85 7.60
CA ASN A 146 -14.21 -33.07 8.82
C ASN A 146 -15.28 -34.17 8.65
N LYS A 147 -15.80 -34.39 7.43
CA LYS A 147 -16.76 -35.48 7.17
C LYS A 147 -16.14 -36.88 7.20
N GLY A 148 -14.85 -37.03 6.91
CA GLY A 148 -14.18 -38.34 6.95
C GLY A 148 -13.95 -38.92 8.35
N ASN A 149 -13.88 -38.06 9.38
CA ASN A 149 -13.58 -38.49 10.75
C ASN A 149 -14.83 -38.83 11.59
N GLN A 150 -16.04 -38.57 11.08
CA GLN A 150 -17.28 -38.93 11.78
C GLN A 150 -17.89 -40.26 11.30
N GLN A 151 -17.48 -40.79 10.14
CA GLN A 151 -18.02 -42.05 9.63
C GLN A 151 -17.42 -43.27 10.34
N SER A 152 -16.12 -43.25 10.68
CA SER A 152 -15.43 -44.42 11.26
C SER A 152 -15.78 -44.73 12.73
N SER A 153 -16.50 -43.84 13.42
CA SER A 153 -16.87 -44.05 14.84
C SER A 153 -18.27 -44.66 15.03
N ASN A 154 -19.10 -44.69 13.98
CA ASN A 154 -20.46 -45.23 14.05
C ASN A 154 -20.56 -46.69 13.58
N ASP A 155 -19.53 -47.24 12.94
CA ASP A 155 -19.48 -48.64 12.49
C ASP A 155 -18.95 -49.61 13.59
N GLU A 156 -18.49 -49.10 14.73
CA GLU A 156 -18.00 -49.92 15.87
C GLU A 156 -19.08 -50.17 16.94
N ILE A 157 -20.29 -49.61 16.77
CA ILE A 157 -21.42 -49.71 17.72
C ILE A 157 -22.66 -50.39 17.07
N ALA A 158 -22.53 -50.93 15.86
CA ALA A 158 -23.58 -51.69 15.16
C ALA A 158 -23.19 -53.16 15.00
#